data_AF-A0A091KG68-F1
#
_entry.id   AF-A0A091KG68-F1
#
_cell.length_a   1.000
_cell.length_b   1.000
_cell.length_c   1.000
_cell.angle_alpha   90.00
_cell.angle_beta   90.00
_cell.angle_gamma   90.00
#
_symmetry.space_group_name_H-M   'P 1'
#
loop_
_entity.id
_entity.type
_entity.pdbx_description
1 polymer ?
#
loop_
_entity_poly.entity_id
_entity_poly.type
_entity_poly.pdbx_seq_one_letter_code
_entity_poly.pdbx_strand_id
1 'polypeptide(L)' 'DTIAERSALREHVYPKLREFCRENYGLEFQVIDLYWGVEADEWDSPELQKMRMKLLEDCLKSSAGPCFVVGIK' A
#
# COMPACT_ATOMS: atom_id res chain seq x y z
N ASP A 1 3.01 16.46 4.18
CA ASP A 1 2.06 15.82 5.11
C ASP A 1 0.87 15.33 4.29
N THR A 2 0.68 14.02 4.18
CA THR A 2 -0.42 13.36 3.44
C THR A 2 -1.38 12.64 4.40
N ILE A 3 -1.35 12.96 5.69
CA ILE A 3 -2.12 12.26 6.72
C ILE A 3 -3.61 12.36 6.45
N ALA A 4 -4.11 13.56 6.11
CA ALA A 4 -5.54 13.77 5.82
C ALA A 4 -6.03 12.93 4.63
N GLU A 5 -5.25 12.88 3.55
CA GLU A 5 -5.57 12.08 2.35
C GLU A 5 -5.59 10.59 2.68
N ARG A 6 -4.59 10.09 3.42
CA ARG A 6 -4.53 8.69 3.86
C ARG A 6 -5.70 8.32 4.76
N SER A 7 -6.07 9.19 5.70
CA SER A 7 -7.23 8.96 6.57
C SER A 7 -8.53 8.90 5.77
N ALA A 8 -8.75 9.83 4.84
CA ALA A 8 -9.92 9.83 3.98
C ALA A 8 -10.02 8.56 3.11
N LEU A 9 -8.89 8.08 2.57
CA LEU A 9 -8.84 6.82 1.83
C LEU A 9 -9.23 5.63 2.72
N ARG A 10 -8.68 5.56 3.94
CA ARG A 10 -8.98 4.47 4.89
C ARG A 10 -10.44 4.44 5.31
N GLU A 11 -11.03 5.61 5.57
CA GLU A 11 -12.40 5.73 6.08
C GLU A 11 -13.44 5.53 4.98
N HIS A 12 -13.19 6.02 3.77
CA HIS A 12 -14.24 6.13 2.75
C HIS A 12 -14.01 5.30 1.48
N VAL A 13 -12.76 4.96 1.15
CA VAL A 13 -12.42 4.31 -0.13
C VAL A 13 -12.06 2.84 0.06
N TYR A 14 -11.19 2.50 1.00
CA TYR A 14 -10.75 1.11 1.22
C TYR A 14 -11.88 0.13 1.55
N PRO A 15 -12.92 0.49 2.34
CA PRO A 15 -14.05 -0.42 2.56
C PRO A 15 -14.79 -0.77 1.27
N LYS A 16 -14.99 0.21 0.39
CA LYS A 16 -15.68 0.03 -0.90
C LYS A 16 -14.86 -0.83 -1.86
N LEU A 17 -13.55 -0.61 -1.93
CA LEU A 17 -12.65 -1.45 -2.73
C LEU A 17 -12.64 -2.90 -2.23
N ARG A 18 -12.63 -3.09 -0.91
CA ARG A 18 -12.68 -4.43 -0.30
C ARG A 18 -13.96 -5.17 -0.63
N GLU A 19 -15.11 -4.48 -0.55
CA GLU A 19 -16.41 -5.02 -0.94
C GLU A 19 -16.42 -5.36 -2.43
N PHE A 20 -16.00 -4.43 -3.29
CA PHE A 20 -15.95 -4.62 -4.73
C PHE A 20 -15.08 -5.82 -5.15
N CYS A 21 -13.84 -5.92 -4.62
CA CYS A 21 -12.94 -7.04 -4.91
C CYS A 21 -13.53 -8.38 -4.48
N ARG A 22 -14.14 -8.42 -3.29
CA ARG A 22 -14.75 -9.64 -2.75
C ARG A 22 -15.96 -10.08 -3.57
N GLU A 23 -16.87 -9.16 -3.88
CA GLU A 23 -18.17 -9.49 -4.50
C GLU A 23 -18.05 -9.78 -5.99
N ASN A 24 -17.19 -9.06 -6.71
CA ASN A 24 -17.09 -9.19 -8.16
C ASN A 24 -16.04 -10.20 -8.60
N TYR A 25 -15.02 -10.46 -7.78
CA TYR A 25 -13.87 -11.27 -8.17
C TYR A 25 -13.49 -12.36 -7.15
N GLY A 26 -14.13 -12.39 -5.97
CA GLY A 26 -13.75 -13.33 -4.90
C GLY A 26 -12.34 -13.08 -4.34
N LEU A 27 -11.82 -11.85 -4.50
CA LEU A 27 -10.47 -11.47 -4.10
C LEU A 27 -10.45 -10.71 -2.77
N GLU A 28 -9.36 -10.86 -2.03
CA GLU A 28 -9.08 -10.03 -0.87
C GLU A 28 -8.36 -8.73 -1.28
N PHE A 29 -8.84 -7.60 -0.77
CA PHE A 29 -8.16 -6.31 -0.92
C PHE A 29 -7.23 -6.04 0.26
N GLN A 30 -5.94 -5.85 -0.01
CA GLN A 30 -4.92 -5.56 0.99
C GLN A 30 -4.23 -4.23 0.70
N VAL A 31 -3.95 -3.47 1.77
CA VAL A 31 -3.21 -2.20 1.71
C VAL A 31 -2.03 -2.29 2.66
N ILE A 32 -0.86 -1.90 2.18
CA ILE A 32 0.38 -1.87 2.95
C ILE A 32 0.90 -0.43 2.91
N ASP A 33 0.94 0.23 4.08
CA ASP A 33 1.57 1.54 4.25
C ASP A 33 2.95 1.36 4.90
N LEU A 34 4.01 1.54 4.11
CA LEU A 34 5.40 1.31 4.51
C LEU A 34 6.00 2.46 5.35
N TYR A 35 5.21 3.51 5.60
CA TYR A 35 5.58 4.65 6.45
C TYR A 35 4.76 4.69 7.75
N TRP A 36 3.77 3.80 7.90
CA TRP A 36 2.93 3.78 9.07
C TRP A 36 3.72 3.35 10.32
N GLY A 37 3.78 4.24 11.32
CA GLY A 37 4.51 3.98 12.57
C GLY A 37 6.03 3.99 12.43
N VAL A 38 6.56 4.52 11.32
CA VAL A 38 8.00 4.73 11.13
C VAL A 38 8.29 6.22 11.27
N GLU A 39 9.24 6.54 12.16
CA GLU A 39 9.67 7.92 12.36
C GLU A 39 10.34 8.49 11.10
N ALA A 40 10.14 9.78 10.86
CA ALA A 40 10.53 10.40 9.59
C ALA A 40 12.04 10.39 9.32
N ASP A 41 12.84 10.35 10.37
CA ASP A 41 14.31 10.22 10.32
C ASP A 41 14.77 8.82 9.87
N GLU A 42 13.94 7.79 10.02
CA GLU A 42 14.26 6.41 9.60
C GLU A 42 13.86 6.11 8.15
N TRP A 43 13.19 7.03 7.45
CA TRP A 43 12.63 6.80 6.10
C TRP A 43 13.68 6.45 5.04
N ASP A 44 14.91 6.92 5.22
CA ASP A 44 16.04 6.71 4.32
C ASP A 44 16.99 5.59 4.78
N SER A 45 16.64 4.87 5.86
CA SER A 45 17.48 3.77 6.37
C SER A 45 17.61 2.64 5.35
N PRO A 46 18.84 2.11 5.12
CA PRO A 46 19.04 0.97 4.22
C PRO A 46 18.19 -0.26 4.56
N GLU A 47 17.94 -0.49 5.85
CA GLU A 47 17.13 -1.58 6.38
C GLU A 47 15.68 -1.45 5.94
N LEU A 48 15.10 -0.25 6.07
CA LEU A 48 13.73 0.02 5.62
C LEU A 48 13.62 -0.07 4.10
N GLN A 49 14.59 0.43 3.34
CA GLN A 49 14.63 0.28 1.88
C GLN A 49 14.64 -1.19 1.46
N LYS A 50 15.45 -2.03 2.12
CA LYS A 50 15.48 -3.47 1.87
C LYS A 50 14.15 -4.14 2.19
N MET A 51 13.51 -3.78 3.30
CA MET A 51 12.18 -4.29 3.66
C MET A 51 11.13 -3.91 2.60
N ARG A 52 11.11 -2.64 2.17
CA ARG A 52 10.19 -2.13 1.14
C ARG A 52 10.34 -2.91 -0.17
N MET A 53 11.57 -3.16 -0.60
CA MET A 53 11.81 -3.89 -1.84
C MET A 53 11.31 -5.33 -1.76
N LYS A 54 11.58 -6.02 -0.65
CA LYS A 54 11.06 -7.37 -0.43
C LYS A 54 9.52 -7.42 -0.45
N LEU A 55 8.86 -6.46 0.20
CA LEU A 55 7.40 -6.38 0.21
C LEU A 55 6.83 -6.10 -1.18
N LEU A 56 7.47 -5.25 -1.97
CA LEU A 56 7.06 -5.02 -3.36
C LEU A 56 7.17 -6.31 -4.18
N GLU A 57 8.25 -7.06 -4.06
CA GLU A 57 8.41 -8.36 -4.73
C GLU A 57 7.33 -9.36 -4.33
N ASP A 58 6.98 -9.42 -3.05
CA ASP A 58 5.94 -10.33 -2.55
C ASP A 58 4.53 -9.91 -3.03
N CYS A 59 4.27 -8.60 -3.14
CA CYS A 59 3.04 -8.09 -3.77
C CYS A 59 2.98 -8.44 -5.25
N LEU A 60 4.09 -8.34 -5.99
CA LEU A 60 4.15 -8.68 -7.40
C LEU A 60 3.88 -10.16 -7.68
N LYS A 61 4.26 -11.05 -6.76
CA LYS A 61 4.00 -12.50 -6.88
C LYS A 61 2.55 -12.88 -6.61
N SER A 62 1.85 -12.12 -5.76
CA SER A 62 0.50 -12.44 -5.29
C SER A 62 -0.60 -11.59 -5.93
N SER A 63 -0.27 -10.44 -6.52
CA SER A 63 -1.23 -9.56 -7.17
C SER A 63 -1.85 -10.21 -8.41
N ALA A 64 -3.18 -10.13 -8.50
CA ALA A 64 -3.95 -10.57 -9.66
C ALA A 64 -4.05 -9.53 -10.79
N GLY A 65 -3.47 -8.33 -10.61
CA GLY A 65 -3.66 -7.19 -11.50
C GLY A 65 -2.40 -6.37 -11.79
N PRO A 66 -2.51 -5.33 -12.63
CA PRO A 66 -1.40 -4.49 -13.03
C PRO A 66 -0.75 -3.79 -11.82
N CYS A 67 0.58 -3.67 -11.86
CA CYS A 67 1.35 -2.90 -10.88
C CYS A 67 1.65 -1.49 -11.42
N PHE A 68 1.29 -0.47 -10.65
CA PHE A 68 1.55 0.93 -10.99
C PHE A 68 2.55 1.52 -9.99
N VAL A 69 3.62 2.12 -10.51
CA VAL A 69 4.61 2.85 -9.69
C VAL A 69 4.56 4.30 -10.11
N VAL A 70 4.28 5.19 -9.15
CA VAL A 70 4.27 6.64 -9.36
C VAL A 70 5.53 7.23 -8.74
N GLY A 71 6.38 7.82 -9.58
CA GLY A 71 7.48 8.66 -9.13
C GLY A 71 7.02 10.10 -8.97
N ILE A 72 7.36 10.74 -7.86
CA ILE A 72 7.26 12.21 -7.72
C ILE A 72 8.51 12.79 -8.37
N LYS A 73 8.32 13.74 -9.30
CA LYS A 73 9.40 14.40 -10.03
C LYS A 73 9.84 15.67 -9.32
#